data_AF-A0A847T224-F1
#
_entry.id   AF-A0A847T224-F1
#
_cell.length_a   1.000
_cell.length_b   1.000
_cell.length_c   1.000
_cell.angle_alpha   90.00
_cell.angle_beta   90.00
_cell.angle_gamma   90.00
#
_symmetry.space_group_name_H-M   'P 1'
#
loop_
_entity.id
_entity.type
_entity.pdbx_description
1 polymer ?
#
loop_
_entity_poly.entity_id
_entity_poly.type
_entity_poly.pdbx_seq_one_letter_code
_entity_poly.pdbx_strand_id
1 'polypeptide(L)'
;MVIKFEYVHEFKDASIEKVLSRILAWLGKEGAQKVKSTGPASIEAMHGTFKTMKPHERDGKKKLSFVLNSSGRNVIVSVTARPSIAILDNISLRMEETRANWGSLLEELWSSIEVSAAIKDRERKAPKQNILDFEKEERRSEAMKKGGKILAFIGALDLVTFSTIAIIFYALEIDVPLILFTIPIIAAIVLLILGFMRLRGPSTRTI
;
A
#
# COMPACT_ATOMS: atom_id res chain seq x y z
N MET A 1 -17.75 18.31 22.71
CA MET A 1 -16.95 19.08 21.73
C MET A 1 -16.47 18.14 20.64
N VAL A 2 -16.70 18.43 19.37
CA VAL A 2 -16.27 17.56 18.25
C VAL A 2 -14.90 18.05 17.77
N ILE A 3 -13.83 17.35 18.12
CA ILE A 3 -12.49 17.66 17.62
C ILE A 3 -12.40 17.21 16.16
N LYS A 4 -12.00 18.14 15.28
CA LYS A 4 -11.69 17.89 13.87
C LYS A 4 -10.54 18.78 13.44
N PHE A 5 -9.75 18.28 12.50
CA PHE A 5 -8.67 19.04 11.87
C PHE A 5 -8.98 19.14 10.38
N GLU A 6 -8.84 20.35 9.84
CA GLU A 6 -9.17 20.66 8.44
C GLU A 6 -7.90 21.08 7.72
N TYR A 7 -7.69 20.49 6.55
CA TYR A 7 -6.54 20.75 5.69
C TYR A 7 -7.04 20.99 4.27
N VAL A 8 -6.39 21.90 3.56
CA VAL A 8 -6.74 22.24 2.18
C VAL A 8 -5.47 22.31 1.36
N HIS A 9 -5.48 21.71 0.17
CA HIS A 9 -4.40 21.80 -0.80
C HIS A 9 -4.95 22.02 -2.20
N GLU A 10 -4.23 22.82 -3.00
CA GLU A 10 -4.60 23.10 -4.38
C GLU A 10 -3.59 22.46 -5.34
N PHE A 11 -4.07 21.56 -6.20
CA PHE A 11 -3.31 21.02 -7.31
C PHE A 11 -3.55 21.82 -8.57
N LYS A 12 -2.48 22.43 -9.10
CA LYS A 12 -2.53 23.18 -10.36
C LYS A 12 -2.55 22.25 -11.56
N ASP A 13 -3.31 22.62 -12.59
CA ASP A 13 -3.41 21.91 -13.87
C ASP A 13 -3.65 20.38 -13.73
N ALA A 14 -4.49 20.00 -12.77
CA ALA A 14 -4.82 18.62 -12.45
C ALA A 14 -6.29 18.31 -12.72
N SER A 15 -6.62 17.05 -13.02
CA SER A 15 -8.00 16.58 -13.09
C SER A 15 -8.42 15.90 -11.79
N ILE A 16 -9.71 16.02 -11.42
CA ILE A 16 -10.27 15.36 -10.24
C ILE A 16 -9.97 13.86 -10.27
N GLU A 17 -10.17 13.19 -11.40
CA GLU A 17 -9.93 11.75 -11.57
C GLU A 17 -8.48 11.34 -11.26
N LYS A 18 -7.51 12.14 -11.73
CA LYS A 18 -6.08 11.90 -11.48
C LYS A 18 -5.75 12.08 -10.00
N VAL A 19 -6.26 13.13 -9.37
CA VAL A 19 -6.03 13.38 -7.95
C VAL A 19 -6.70 12.30 -7.10
N LEU A 20 -7.94 11.94 -7.41
CA LEU A 20 -8.73 10.90 -6.74
C LEU A 20 -8.03 9.54 -6.79
N SER A 21 -7.59 9.10 -7.98
CA SER A 21 -6.90 7.82 -8.15
C SER A 21 -5.59 7.75 -7.36
N ARG A 22 -4.86 8.87 -7.23
CA ARG A 22 -3.64 8.94 -6.42
C ARG A 22 -3.93 8.92 -4.92
N ILE A 23 -4.98 9.62 -4.46
CA ILE A 23 -5.43 9.54 -3.07
C ILE A 23 -5.79 8.09 -2.71
N LEU A 24 -6.51 7.38 -3.58
CA LEU A 24 -6.85 5.97 -3.37
C LEU A 24 -5.61 5.07 -3.32
N ALA A 25 -4.65 5.27 -4.22
CA ALA A 25 -3.39 4.52 -4.22
C ALA A 25 -2.59 4.76 -2.94
N TRP A 26 -2.52 6.02 -2.48
CA TRP A 26 -1.85 6.38 -1.23
C TRP A 26 -2.55 5.76 -0.02
N LEU A 27 -3.89 5.83 0.05
CA LEU A 27 -4.67 5.19 1.11
C LEU A 27 -4.41 3.68 1.17
N GLY A 28 -4.28 3.03 0.01
CA GLY A 28 -3.90 1.61 -0.08
C GLY A 28 -2.49 1.34 0.46
N LYS A 29 -1.52 2.22 0.17
CA LYS A 29 -0.14 2.13 0.68
C LYS A 29 -0.07 2.34 2.20
N GLU A 30 -0.83 3.29 2.74
CA GLU A 30 -0.91 3.56 4.19
C GLU A 30 -1.74 2.51 4.95
N GLY A 31 -2.26 1.48 4.26
CA GLY A 31 -3.07 0.43 4.89
C GLY A 31 -4.39 0.95 5.46
N ALA A 32 -4.93 2.03 4.90
CA ALA A 32 -6.21 2.58 5.30
C ALA A 32 -7.34 1.58 5.05
N GLN A 33 -8.28 1.52 5.99
CA GLN A 33 -9.40 0.57 5.98
C GLN A 33 -10.72 1.29 5.71
N LYS A 34 -11.75 0.51 5.37
CA LYS A 34 -13.13 1.01 5.16
C LYS A 34 -13.19 2.20 4.19
N VAL A 35 -12.38 2.16 3.13
CA VAL A 35 -12.39 3.16 2.08
C VAL A 35 -13.74 3.11 1.37
N LYS A 36 -14.49 4.20 1.41
CA LYS A 36 -15.79 4.33 0.77
C LYS A 36 -15.81 5.60 -0.08
N SER A 37 -16.27 5.48 -1.31
CA SER A 37 -16.68 6.66 -2.08
C SER A 37 -18.02 7.13 -1.54
N THR A 38 -18.10 8.39 -1.14
CA THR A 38 -19.36 9.03 -0.69
C THR A 38 -20.00 9.88 -1.79
N GLY A 39 -19.42 9.84 -3.00
CA GLY A 39 -19.80 10.65 -4.16
C GLY A 39 -18.67 10.70 -5.19
N PRO A 40 -18.92 11.23 -6.40
CA PRO A 40 -17.98 11.17 -7.52
C PRO A 40 -16.62 11.87 -7.26
N ALA A 41 -16.58 12.81 -6.31
CA ALA A 41 -15.38 13.55 -5.93
C ALA A 41 -15.13 13.53 -4.42
N SER A 42 -15.58 12.49 -3.71
CA SER A 42 -15.43 12.41 -2.25
C SER A 42 -15.10 11.00 -1.77
N ILE A 43 -14.16 10.91 -0.84
CA ILE A 43 -13.68 9.63 -0.28
C ILE A 43 -13.66 9.73 1.23
N GLU A 44 -14.10 8.68 1.90
CA GLU A 44 -13.89 8.50 3.33
C GLU A 44 -13.06 7.25 3.59
N ALA A 45 -12.11 7.34 4.52
CA ALA A 45 -11.27 6.21 4.91
C ALA A 45 -10.95 6.25 6.41
N MET A 46 -10.71 5.09 6.99
CA MET A 46 -10.16 4.94 8.34
C MET A 46 -8.66 4.72 8.26
N HIS A 47 -7.88 5.60 8.86
CA HIS A 47 -6.42 5.53 8.90
C HIS A 47 -5.94 5.29 10.34
N GLY A 48 -4.85 4.55 10.50
CA GLY A 48 -4.20 4.32 11.79
C GLY A 48 -4.87 3.27 12.67
N THR A 49 -4.35 3.13 13.89
CA THR A 49 -4.66 2.06 14.83
C THR A 49 -4.86 2.58 16.25
N PHE A 50 -5.55 1.81 17.09
CA PHE A 50 -5.63 2.06 18.53
C PHE A 50 -4.40 1.53 19.29
N LYS A 51 -3.56 0.72 18.65
CA LYS A 51 -2.41 0.06 19.28
C LYS A 51 -1.18 0.97 19.43
N THR A 52 -1.25 2.21 18.95
CA THR A 52 -0.14 3.16 19.08
C THR A 52 -0.06 3.72 20.50
N MET A 53 1.14 3.78 21.07
CA MET A 53 1.41 4.44 22.35
C MET A 53 1.29 5.97 22.25
N LYS A 54 1.26 6.52 21.03
CA LYS A 54 1.20 7.96 20.77
C LYS A 54 0.08 8.29 19.77
N PRO A 55 -1.18 8.39 20.25
CA PRO A 55 -2.33 8.60 19.38
C PRO A 55 -2.35 9.94 18.62
N HIS A 56 -1.57 10.93 19.07
CA HIS A 56 -1.43 12.25 18.43
C HIS A 56 -0.43 12.25 17.26
N GLU A 57 0.27 11.15 17.00
CA GLU A 57 1.22 11.01 15.87
C GLU A 57 0.55 10.37 14.63
N ARG A 58 1.35 10.06 13.60
CA ARG A 58 0.92 9.55 12.27
C ARG A 58 -0.12 8.43 12.35
N ASP A 59 0.12 7.43 13.20
CA ASP A 59 -0.66 6.20 13.22
C ASP A 59 -1.85 6.24 14.17
N GLY A 60 -2.13 7.40 14.80
CA GLY A 60 -3.34 7.62 15.56
C GLY A 60 -4.59 7.33 14.75
N LYS A 61 -5.52 6.53 15.31
CA LYS A 61 -6.75 6.13 14.63
C LYS A 61 -7.68 7.31 14.36
N LYS A 62 -7.91 7.58 13.09
CA LYS A 62 -8.70 8.70 12.60
C LYS A 62 -9.52 8.34 11.37
N LYS A 63 -10.63 9.04 11.19
CA LYS A 63 -11.38 9.06 9.94
C LYS A 63 -10.87 10.23 9.11
N LEU A 64 -10.46 9.96 7.88
CA LEU A 64 -10.12 10.98 6.88
C LEU A 64 -11.29 11.08 5.90
N SER A 65 -11.84 12.28 5.73
CA SER A 65 -12.85 12.59 4.72
C SER A 65 -12.25 13.57 3.72
N PHE A 66 -12.10 13.14 2.47
CA PHE A 66 -11.59 13.92 1.35
C PHE A 66 -12.76 14.41 0.50
N VAL A 67 -12.73 15.69 0.12
CA VAL A 67 -13.67 16.31 -0.81
C VAL A 67 -12.85 17.07 -1.85
N LEU A 68 -13.07 16.76 -3.12
CA LEU A 68 -12.37 17.35 -4.24
C LEU A 68 -13.33 18.25 -5.02
N ASN A 69 -12.91 19.49 -5.28
CA ASN A 69 -13.67 20.44 -6.09
C ASN A 69 -12.80 20.96 -7.22
N SER A 70 -13.36 21.06 -8.43
CA SER A 70 -12.71 21.73 -9.54
C SER A 70 -12.80 23.25 -9.36
N SER A 71 -11.68 23.93 -9.54
CA SER A 71 -11.59 25.38 -9.60
C SER A 71 -10.88 25.76 -10.91
N GLY A 72 -11.67 25.88 -11.98
CA GLY A 72 -11.13 26.07 -13.33
C GLY A 72 -10.26 24.89 -13.79
N ARG A 73 -8.96 25.14 -13.99
CA ARG A 73 -7.95 24.11 -14.33
C ARG A 73 -7.32 23.42 -13.11
N ASN A 74 -7.66 23.88 -11.91
CA ASN A 74 -7.08 23.40 -10.67
C ASN A 74 -8.06 22.51 -9.92
N VAL A 75 -7.54 21.70 -9.00
CA VAL A 75 -8.34 20.86 -8.10
C VAL A 75 -8.01 21.24 -6.67
N ILE A 76 -9.02 21.64 -5.92
CA ILE A 76 -8.92 21.91 -4.49
C ILE A 76 -9.33 20.64 -3.74
N VAL A 77 -8.44 20.13 -2.90
CA VAL A 77 -8.72 18.99 -2.03
C VAL A 77 -8.84 19.48 -0.60
N SER A 78 -10.02 19.28 -0.02
CA SER A 78 -10.29 19.52 1.39
C SER A 78 -10.30 18.19 2.14
N VAL A 79 -9.58 18.13 3.26
CA VAL A 79 -9.47 16.94 4.10
C VAL A 79 -9.92 17.28 5.50
N THR A 80 -10.90 16.54 6.01
CA THR A 80 -11.26 16.56 7.43
C THR A 80 -10.74 15.31 8.11
N ALA A 81 -9.83 15.48 9.07
CA ALA A 81 -9.37 14.41 9.94
C ALA A 81 -10.12 14.46 11.27
N ARG A 82 -10.84 13.37 11.58
CA ARG A 82 -11.56 13.20 12.85
C ARG A 82 -10.92 12.10 13.69
N PRO A 83 -10.36 12.40 14.87
CA PRO A 83 -9.91 11.36 15.79
C PRO A 83 -11.06 10.43 16.16
N SER A 84 -10.73 9.17 16.42
CA SER A 84 -11.70 8.24 17.00
C SER A 84 -11.98 8.58 18.47
N ILE A 85 -13.21 8.32 18.92
CA ILE A 85 -13.67 8.65 20.28
C ILE A 85 -12.74 8.07 21.35
N ALA A 86 -12.23 6.85 21.16
CA ALA A 86 -11.39 6.16 22.14
C ALA A 86 -10.02 6.83 22.39
N ILE A 87 -9.62 7.81 21.57
CA ILE A 87 -8.35 8.53 21.76
C ILE A 87 -8.54 10.03 21.98
N LEU A 88 -9.78 10.52 22.08
CA LEU A 88 -10.09 11.95 22.11
C LEU A 88 -9.36 12.70 23.23
N ASP A 89 -9.28 12.12 24.43
CA ASP A 89 -8.66 12.78 25.59
C ASP A 89 -7.14 12.98 25.39
N ASN A 90 -6.48 12.06 24.71
CA ASN A 90 -5.06 12.21 24.36
C ASN A 90 -4.85 13.30 23.30
N ILE A 91 -5.81 13.45 22.38
CA ILE A 91 -5.76 14.43 21.30
C ILE A 91 -6.09 15.84 21.82
N SER A 92 -7.05 15.96 22.74
CA SER A 92 -7.48 17.25 23.30
C SER A 92 -6.35 17.93 24.07
N LEU A 93 -5.48 17.15 24.74
CA LEU A 93 -4.29 17.66 25.43
C LEU A 93 -3.16 18.08 24.48
N ARG A 94 -3.17 17.63 23.23
CA ARG A 94 -2.08 17.78 22.24
C ARG A 94 -2.60 18.20 20.87
N MET A 95 -3.56 19.13 20.82
CA MET A 95 -4.24 19.47 19.57
C MET A 95 -3.29 20.02 18.50
N GLU A 96 -2.38 20.92 18.88
CA GLU A 96 -1.43 21.53 17.94
C GLU A 96 -0.40 20.52 17.43
N GLU A 97 0.14 19.67 18.32
CA GLU A 97 1.03 18.56 17.92
C GLU A 97 0.30 17.60 16.98
N THR A 98 -0.96 17.25 17.29
CA THR A 98 -1.78 16.39 16.44
C THR A 98 -2.00 17.01 15.06
N ARG A 99 -2.33 18.32 15.02
CA ARG A 99 -2.52 19.06 13.78
C ARG A 99 -1.24 19.05 12.93
N ALA A 100 -0.09 19.32 13.54
CA ALA A 100 1.19 19.30 12.84
C ALA A 100 1.55 17.90 12.32
N ASN A 101 1.43 16.87 13.16
CA ASN A 101 1.78 15.50 12.80
C ASN A 101 0.89 14.95 11.67
N TRP A 102 -0.42 15.19 11.74
CA TRP A 102 -1.35 14.74 10.70
C TRP A 102 -1.29 15.62 9.46
N GLY A 103 -0.93 16.90 9.60
CA GLY A 103 -0.56 17.76 8.49
C GLY A 103 0.64 17.19 7.73
N SER A 104 1.72 16.83 8.42
CA SER A 104 2.91 16.23 7.79
C SER A 104 2.60 14.94 7.02
N LEU A 105 1.70 14.10 7.54
CA LEU A 105 1.21 12.92 6.82
C LEU A 105 0.52 13.29 5.50
N LEU A 106 -0.26 14.38 5.49
CA LEU A 106 -0.94 14.86 4.28
C LEU A 106 0.02 15.58 3.33
N GLU A 107 1.06 16.26 3.82
CA GLU A 107 2.12 16.84 2.98
C GLU A 107 2.86 15.77 2.15
N GLU A 108 3.08 14.58 2.72
CA GLU A 108 3.61 13.44 1.96
C GLU A 108 2.66 13.00 0.85
N LEU A 109 1.35 12.99 1.12
CA LEU A 109 0.33 12.71 0.11
C LEU A 109 0.38 13.76 -1.00
N TRP A 110 0.40 15.05 -0.66
CA TRP A 110 0.47 16.15 -1.62
C TRP A 110 1.69 16.05 -2.52
N SER A 111 2.86 15.87 -1.90
CA SER A 111 4.14 15.69 -2.60
C SER A 111 4.11 14.50 -3.56
N SER A 112 3.49 13.38 -3.17
CA SER A 112 3.40 12.19 -4.03
C SER A 112 2.57 12.42 -5.31
N ILE A 113 1.57 13.30 -5.23
CA ILE A 113 0.70 13.66 -6.36
C ILE A 113 1.41 14.64 -7.30
N GLU A 114 2.13 15.62 -6.75
CA GLU A 114 2.84 16.65 -7.52
C GLU A 114 4.07 16.10 -8.25
N VAL A 115 4.89 15.29 -7.59
CA VAL A 115 6.05 14.63 -8.23
C VAL A 115 5.59 13.77 -9.42
N SER A 116 4.47 13.06 -9.27
CA SER A 116 3.86 12.28 -10.34
C SER A 116 3.31 13.13 -11.50
N ALA A 117 2.98 14.40 -11.26
CA ALA A 117 2.55 15.33 -12.30
C ALA A 117 3.74 15.92 -13.07
N ALA A 118 4.79 16.34 -12.35
CA ALA A 118 6.00 16.92 -12.93
C ALA A 118 6.78 15.93 -13.82
N ILE A 119 6.80 14.64 -13.46
CA ILE A 119 7.45 13.60 -14.27
C ILE A 119 6.72 13.44 -15.63
N LYS A 120 5.38 13.41 -15.65
CA LYS A 120 4.61 13.27 -16.89
C LYS A 120 4.71 14.48 -17.83
N ASP A 121 4.86 15.70 -17.28
CA ASP A 121 5.06 16.90 -18.10
C ASP A 121 6.48 16.98 -18.69
N ARG A 122 7.49 16.44 -17.98
CA ARG A 122 8.83 16.25 -18.54
C ARG A 122 8.88 15.16 -19.61
N GLU A 123 8.14 14.06 -19.43
CA GLU A 123 8.03 12.98 -20.43
C GLU A 123 7.41 13.45 -21.75
N ARG A 124 6.48 14.43 -21.71
CA ARG A 124 5.92 15.03 -22.94
C ARG A 124 6.90 15.93 -23.69
N LYS A 125 7.99 16.39 -23.05
CA LYS A 125 8.98 17.31 -23.64
C LYS A 125 10.35 16.68 -23.92
N ALA A 126 10.63 15.48 -23.43
CA ALA A 126 11.89 14.80 -23.66
C ALA A 126 11.86 13.92 -24.93
N PRO A 127 12.96 13.82 -25.71
CA PRO A 127 13.07 12.86 -26.80
C PRO A 127 12.93 11.44 -26.24
N LYS A 128 12.18 10.59 -26.95
CA LYS A 128 11.75 9.22 -26.60
C LYS A 128 12.86 8.18 -26.31
N GLN A 129 14.10 8.59 -26.01
CA GLN A 129 15.21 7.66 -25.89
C GLN A 129 15.33 7.00 -24.49
N ASN A 130 14.88 7.64 -23.40
CA ASN A 130 15.13 7.15 -22.02
C ASN A 130 13.87 6.71 -21.23
N ILE A 131 12.66 6.90 -21.76
CA ILE A 131 11.40 6.52 -21.08
C ILE A 131 11.10 5.01 -21.25
N LEU A 132 11.71 4.39 -22.26
CA LEU A 132 11.56 2.96 -22.56
C LEU A 132 12.18 2.03 -21.51
N ASP A 133 13.03 2.56 -20.63
CA ASP A 133 13.63 1.76 -19.56
C ASP A 133 12.81 1.83 -18.27
N PHE A 134 12.32 2.99 -17.84
CA PHE A 134 11.54 3.12 -16.59
C PHE A 134 10.18 2.41 -16.62
N GLU A 135 9.40 2.55 -17.71
CA GLU A 135 8.10 1.87 -17.81
C GLU A 135 8.28 0.34 -17.93
N LYS A 136 9.41 -0.09 -18.52
CA LYS A 136 9.80 -1.50 -18.63
C LYS A 136 10.32 -2.03 -17.30
N GLU A 137 10.96 -1.20 -16.48
CA GLU A 137 11.41 -1.49 -15.11
C GLU A 137 10.23 -1.58 -14.14
N GLU A 138 9.24 -0.68 -14.24
CA GLU A 138 8.03 -0.69 -13.42
C GLU A 138 7.16 -1.91 -13.76
N ARG A 139 6.92 -2.18 -15.06
CA ARG A 139 6.25 -3.42 -15.51
C ARG A 139 7.03 -4.68 -15.14
N ARG A 140 8.36 -4.66 -15.17
CA ARG A 140 9.21 -5.77 -14.68
C ARG A 140 9.08 -5.95 -13.17
N SER A 141 8.99 -4.87 -12.39
CA SER A 141 8.83 -4.95 -10.94
C SER A 141 7.47 -5.50 -10.54
N GLU A 142 6.40 -5.11 -11.25
CA GLU A 142 5.06 -5.65 -11.03
C GLU A 142 4.93 -7.09 -11.52
N ALA A 143 5.54 -7.42 -12.66
CA ALA A 143 5.60 -8.79 -13.17
C ALA A 143 6.45 -9.71 -12.27
N MET A 144 7.57 -9.22 -11.70
CA MET A 144 8.38 -9.95 -10.72
C MET A 144 7.61 -10.19 -9.42
N LYS A 145 6.84 -9.21 -8.94
CA LYS A 145 6.00 -9.37 -7.74
C LYS A 145 4.84 -10.34 -7.99
N LYS A 146 4.16 -10.26 -9.13
CA LYS A 146 3.11 -11.23 -9.52
C LYS A 146 3.68 -12.64 -9.70
N GLY A 147 4.84 -12.76 -10.36
CA GLY A 147 5.54 -14.04 -10.53
C GLY A 147 6.02 -14.64 -9.20
N GLY A 148 6.50 -13.82 -8.26
CA GLY A 148 6.87 -14.27 -6.91
C GLY A 148 5.69 -14.79 -6.10
N LYS A 149 4.50 -14.15 -6.20
CA LYS A 149 3.26 -14.65 -5.57
C LYS A 149 2.83 -16.00 -6.14
N ILE A 150 2.90 -16.17 -7.46
CA ILE A 150 2.54 -17.44 -8.13
C ILE A 150 3.51 -18.55 -7.73
N LEU A 151 4.82 -18.28 -7.71
CA LEU A 151 5.83 -19.26 -7.29
C LEU A 151 5.65 -19.69 -5.84
N ALA A 152 5.38 -18.74 -4.93
CA ALA A 152 5.13 -19.03 -3.52
C ALA A 152 3.84 -19.85 -3.33
N PHE A 153 2.80 -19.59 -4.14
CA PHE A 153 1.56 -20.34 -4.10
C PHE A 153 1.75 -21.79 -4.59
N ILE A 154 2.47 -22.00 -5.69
CA ILE A 154 2.78 -23.34 -6.22
C ILE A 154 3.59 -24.14 -5.18
N GLY A 155 4.65 -23.55 -4.60
CA GLY A 155 5.45 -24.23 -3.57
C GLY A 155 4.66 -24.56 -2.30
N ALA A 156 3.74 -23.69 -1.87
CA ALA A 156 2.87 -23.97 -0.74
C ALA A 156 1.84 -25.06 -1.04
N LEU A 157 1.26 -25.06 -2.25
CA LEU A 157 0.30 -26.06 -2.68
C LEU A 157 0.99 -27.43 -2.74
N ASP A 158 2.14 -27.54 -3.40
CA ASP A 158 2.89 -28.80 -3.52
C ASP A 158 3.29 -29.35 -2.15
N LEU A 159 3.73 -28.51 -1.21
CA LEU A 159 4.08 -28.95 0.14
C LEU A 159 2.87 -29.55 0.89
N VAL A 160 1.68 -28.97 0.73
CA VAL A 160 0.44 -29.52 1.31
C VAL A 160 0.07 -30.83 0.63
N THR A 161 0.17 -30.94 -0.70
CA THR A 161 -0.17 -32.17 -1.42
C THR A 161 0.77 -33.31 -1.05
N PHE A 162 2.09 -33.10 -1.06
CA PHE A 162 3.07 -34.13 -0.75
C PHE A 162 3.04 -34.56 0.72
N SER A 163 2.82 -33.61 1.65
CA SER A 163 2.63 -33.96 3.07
C SER A 163 1.37 -34.79 3.29
N THR A 164 0.27 -34.48 2.63
CA THR A 164 -0.99 -35.24 2.73
C THR A 164 -0.83 -36.65 2.15
N ILE A 165 -0.17 -36.78 1.00
CA ILE A 165 0.10 -38.08 0.36
C ILE A 165 1.01 -38.95 1.23
N ALA A 166 2.05 -38.37 1.83
CA ALA A 166 2.95 -39.09 2.75
C ALA A 166 2.21 -39.61 4.00
N ILE A 167 1.29 -38.81 4.57
CA ILE A 167 0.44 -39.23 5.69
C ILE A 167 -0.46 -40.40 5.29
N ILE A 168 -1.04 -40.38 4.09
CA ILE A 168 -1.89 -41.47 3.57
C ILE A 168 -1.07 -42.75 3.39
N PHE A 169 0.13 -42.69 2.79
CA PHE A 169 0.99 -43.86 2.62
C PHE A 169 1.46 -44.43 3.96
N TYR A 170 1.79 -43.57 4.92
CA TYR A 170 2.12 -43.99 6.29
C TYR A 170 0.93 -44.70 6.97
N ALA A 171 -0.28 -44.17 6.81
CA ALA A 171 -1.49 -44.77 7.37
C ALA A 171 -1.89 -46.10 6.71
N LEU A 172 -1.41 -46.36 5.48
CA LEU A 172 -1.65 -47.59 4.72
C LEU A 172 -0.51 -48.63 4.85
N GLU A 173 0.51 -48.36 5.69
CA GLU A 173 1.69 -49.23 5.88
C GLU A 173 2.40 -49.60 4.57
N ILE A 174 2.36 -48.70 3.58
CA ILE A 174 3.03 -48.92 2.30
C ILE A 174 4.48 -48.42 2.44
N ASP A 175 5.44 -49.34 2.31
CA ASP A 175 6.86 -49.02 2.27
C ASP A 175 7.20 -48.30 0.96
N VAL A 176 7.20 -46.96 1.01
CA VAL A 176 7.61 -46.12 -0.11
C VAL A 176 9.02 -45.59 0.16
N PRO A 177 9.96 -45.70 -0.81
CA PRO A 177 11.29 -45.14 -0.67
C PRO A 177 11.24 -43.65 -0.31
N LEU A 178 11.86 -43.26 0.81
CA LEU A 178 11.89 -41.88 1.33
C LEU A 178 12.39 -40.85 0.28
N ILE A 179 13.17 -41.32 -0.69
CA ILE A 179 13.72 -40.54 -1.80
C ILE A 179 12.61 -39.96 -2.71
N LEU A 180 11.48 -40.67 -2.85
CA LEU A 180 10.34 -40.22 -3.68
C LEU A 180 9.64 -38.97 -3.13
N PHE A 181 9.74 -38.73 -1.81
CA PHE A 181 9.13 -37.55 -1.18
C PHE A 181 10.13 -36.44 -0.90
N THR A 182 11.39 -36.78 -0.63
CA THR A 182 12.43 -35.79 -0.30
C THR A 182 12.75 -34.86 -1.49
N ILE A 183 12.85 -35.39 -2.71
CA ILE A 183 13.12 -34.59 -3.92
C ILE A 183 12.02 -33.53 -4.18
N PRO A 184 10.72 -33.86 -4.23
CA PRO A 184 9.67 -32.87 -4.45
C PRO A 184 9.49 -31.89 -3.27
N ILE A 185 9.72 -32.32 -2.03
CA ILE A 185 9.69 -31.42 -0.87
C ILE A 185 10.82 -30.39 -0.95
N ILE A 186 12.04 -30.79 -1.30
CA ILE A 186 13.16 -29.86 -1.49
C ILE A 186 12.85 -28.87 -2.63
N ALA A 187 12.30 -29.34 -3.75
CA ALA A 187 11.89 -28.47 -4.85
C ALA A 187 10.82 -27.44 -4.42
N ALA A 188 9.81 -27.87 -3.65
CA ALA A 188 8.77 -26.99 -3.13
C ALA A 188 9.35 -25.92 -2.17
N ILE A 189 10.28 -26.30 -1.29
CA ILE A 189 10.97 -25.37 -0.38
C ILE A 189 11.80 -24.35 -1.17
N VAL A 190 12.54 -24.79 -2.19
CA VAL A 190 13.34 -23.89 -3.05
C VAL A 190 12.43 -22.91 -3.80
N LEU A 191 11.29 -23.36 -4.33
CA LEU A 191 10.31 -22.50 -5.00
C LEU A 191 9.68 -21.49 -4.04
N LEU A 192 9.39 -21.89 -2.80
CA LEU A 192 8.92 -20.99 -1.74
C LEU A 192 9.95 -19.92 -1.41
N ILE A 193 11.22 -20.30 -1.21
CA ILE A 193 12.32 -19.36 -0.91
C ILE A 193 12.52 -18.38 -2.08
N LEU A 194 12.59 -18.88 -3.32
CA LEU A 194 12.74 -18.04 -4.51
C LEU A 194 11.54 -17.10 -4.70
N GLY A 195 10.32 -17.57 -4.44
CA GLY A 195 9.11 -16.76 -4.45
C GLY A 195 9.19 -15.63 -3.42
N PHE A 196 9.60 -15.94 -2.19
CA PHE A 196 9.73 -14.98 -1.10
C PHE A 196 10.84 -13.95 -1.33
N MET A 197 11.99 -14.38 -1.87
CA MET A 197 13.08 -13.49 -2.26
C MET A 197 12.65 -12.51 -3.36
N ARG A 198 11.90 -12.99 -4.37
CA ARG A 198 11.34 -12.11 -5.42
C ARG A 198 10.27 -11.15 -4.90
N LEU A 199 9.56 -11.49 -3.83
CA LEU A 199 8.59 -10.61 -3.17
C LEU A 199 9.26 -9.49 -2.34
N ARG A 200 10.44 -9.75 -1.78
CA ARG A 200 11.17 -8.78 -0.93
C ARG A 200 11.86 -7.66 -1.71
N GLY A 201 12.02 -7.79 -3.02
CA GLY A 201 12.82 -6.85 -3.83
C GLY A 201 14.30 -6.86 -3.44
N PRO A 202 15.19 -6.27 -4.27
CA PRO A 202 16.61 -6.22 -3.94
C PRO A 202 16.80 -5.46 -2.62
N SER A 203 17.39 -6.12 -1.63
CA SER A 203 17.79 -5.50 -0.38
C SER A 203 18.95 -4.54 -0.67
N THR A 204 18.64 -3.27 -0.87
CA THR A 204 19.61 -2.19 -0.69
C THR A 204 19.84 -1.99 0.81
N ARG A 205 20.55 -2.95 1.42
CA ARG A 205 21.36 -2.67 2.61
C ARG A 205 22.81 -2.66 2.15
N THR A 206 23.24 -1.52 1.63
CA THR A 206 24.64 -1.11 1.73
C THR A 206 24.90 -0.77 3.19
N ILE A 207 25.80 -1.52 3.81
CA ILE A 207 26.71 -1.01 4.86
C ILE A 207 28.06 -0.90 4.19
#